data_AF-A0A1M3HXH5-F1
#
_entry.id   AF-A0A1M3HXH5-F1
#
_cell.length_a   1.000
_cell.length_b   1.000
_cell.length_c   1.000
_cell.angle_alpha   90.00
_cell.angle_beta   90.00
_cell.angle_gamma   90.00
#
_symmetry.space_group_name_H-M   'P 1'
#
loop_
_entity.id
_entity.type
_entity.pdbx_description
1 polymer ?
#
loop_
_entity_poly.entity_id
_entity_poly.type
_entity_poly.pdbx_seq_one_letter_code
_entity_poly.pdbx_strand_id
1 'polypeptide(L)'
;MKFAKAAAVLLAVSTTAQAQESNWGYFQDETETKGVRLLQAGVVAENGAQLILKCEEPGETKVIGVVVTDVNLTGARPRPPERPVFLRFDNGGPKEVRWFYYPNSVIATNTKRNPLIGPFITQLADAKTLEVRLEPEKGSPVQIQFNVTGAREAIGRVFENCKDKNPLR
;
A
#
# COMPACT_ATOMS: atom_id res chain seq x y z
N MET A 1 41.13 -35.37 -45.46
CA MET A 1 40.01 -34.47 -45.10
C MET A 1 40.08 -34.24 -43.59
N LYS A 2 40.42 -33.01 -43.16
CA LYS A 2 40.62 -32.63 -41.76
C LYS A 2 39.32 -32.00 -41.24
N PHE A 3 38.73 -32.55 -40.19
CA PHE A 3 37.60 -31.92 -39.49
C PHE A 3 38.04 -31.54 -38.08
N ALA A 4 38.24 -30.24 -37.86
CA ALA A 4 38.39 -29.65 -36.53
C ALA A 4 36.99 -29.45 -35.92
N LYS A 5 36.78 -29.93 -34.68
CA LYS A 5 35.60 -29.58 -33.88
C LYS A 5 36.05 -28.64 -32.76
N ALA A 6 35.62 -27.39 -32.89
CA ALA A 6 35.83 -26.33 -31.93
C ALA A 6 35.04 -26.58 -30.65
N ALA A 7 35.68 -26.32 -29.50
CA ALA A 7 35.06 -26.31 -28.19
C ALA A 7 34.24 -25.03 -28.00
N ALA A 8 32.99 -25.16 -27.57
CA ALA A 8 32.14 -24.04 -27.19
C ALA A 8 32.23 -23.82 -25.67
N VAL A 9 32.73 -22.65 -25.28
CA VAL A 9 32.79 -22.17 -23.89
C VAL A 9 31.39 -21.67 -23.51
N LEU A 10 30.79 -22.29 -22.49
CA LEU A 10 29.56 -21.79 -21.87
C LEU A 10 29.90 -20.61 -20.96
N LEU A 11 29.59 -19.40 -21.42
CA LEU A 11 29.64 -18.19 -20.60
C LEU A 11 28.47 -18.21 -19.60
N ALA A 12 28.81 -18.22 -18.31
CA ALA A 12 27.87 -18.02 -17.22
C ALA A 12 27.23 -16.63 -17.35
N VAL A 13 25.92 -16.57 -17.55
CA VAL A 13 25.17 -15.32 -17.54
C VAL A 13 24.88 -14.98 -16.07
N SER A 14 25.66 -14.07 -15.52
CA SER A 14 25.37 -13.44 -14.23
C SER A 14 24.06 -12.69 -14.35
N THR A 15 22.97 -13.24 -13.81
CA THR A 15 21.73 -12.51 -13.58
C THR A 15 22.02 -11.41 -12.58
N THR A 16 22.30 -10.20 -13.06
CA THR A 16 22.21 -9.00 -12.22
C THR A 16 20.77 -8.90 -11.74
N ALA A 17 20.56 -9.11 -10.44
CA ALA A 17 19.29 -8.82 -9.79
C ALA A 17 18.93 -7.37 -10.13
N GLN A 18 17.91 -7.18 -10.96
CA GLN A 18 17.39 -5.84 -11.22
C GLN A 18 16.90 -5.29 -9.88
N ALA A 19 17.45 -4.14 -9.47
CA ALA A 19 16.84 -3.32 -8.44
C ALA A 19 15.37 -3.14 -8.84
N GLN A 20 14.47 -3.66 -8.01
CA GLN A 20 13.05 -3.60 -8.25
C GLN A 20 12.66 -2.12 -8.17
N GLU A 21 12.49 -1.45 -9.32
CA GLU A 21 12.03 -0.06 -9.38
C GLU A 21 10.70 0.03 -8.61
N SER A 22 10.74 0.68 -7.46
CA SER A 22 9.59 0.82 -6.57
C SER A 22 8.66 1.86 -7.16
N ASN A 23 7.36 1.54 -7.29
CA ASN A 23 6.35 2.49 -7.76
C ASN A 23 5.92 3.50 -6.67
N TRP A 24 6.53 3.41 -5.49
CA TRP A 24 6.17 4.24 -4.35
C TRP A 24 6.87 5.60 -4.41
N GLY A 25 6.07 6.65 -4.49
CA GLY A 25 6.50 8.03 -4.23
C GLY A 25 6.55 8.33 -2.73
N TYR A 26 7.42 9.25 -2.34
CA TYR A 26 7.58 9.69 -0.96
C TYR A 26 7.28 11.18 -0.82
N PHE A 27 6.59 11.55 0.26
CA PHE A 27 6.17 12.91 0.53
C PHE A 27 6.39 13.22 2.00
N GLN A 28 6.77 14.45 2.32
CA GLN A 28 6.87 14.92 3.70
C GLN A 28 5.82 15.97 3.95
N ASP A 29 5.23 15.95 5.13
CA ASP A 29 4.38 17.06 5.57
C ASP A 29 5.22 18.33 5.67
N GLU A 30 4.65 19.44 5.20
CA GLU A 30 5.25 20.77 5.33
C GLU A 30 5.29 21.23 6.80
N THR A 31 4.37 20.69 7.61
CA THR A 31 4.22 21.02 9.03
C THR A 31 4.87 19.95 9.90
N GLU A 32 5.62 20.41 10.90
CA GLU A 32 6.21 19.55 11.90
C GLU A 32 5.17 19.18 12.96
N THR A 33 4.98 17.88 13.19
CA THR A 33 4.10 17.37 14.24
C THR A 33 4.95 16.79 15.35
N LYS A 34 4.87 17.38 16.56
CA LYS A 34 5.63 16.94 17.75
C LYS A 34 7.15 16.79 17.49
N GLY A 35 7.77 17.74 16.78
CA GLY A 35 9.21 17.68 16.54
C GLY A 35 9.64 16.87 15.31
N VAL A 36 8.70 16.32 14.53
CA VAL A 36 9.00 15.40 13.42
C VAL A 36 8.22 15.79 12.16
N ARG A 37 8.91 15.83 11.02
CA ARG A 37 8.28 15.86 9.69
C ARG A 37 7.90 14.44 9.31
N LEU A 38 6.60 14.22 9.17
CA LEU A 38 6.04 12.90 8.94
C LEU A 38 6.22 12.51 7.47
N LEU A 39 6.79 11.33 7.27
CA LEU A 39 6.96 10.71 5.97
C LEU A 39 5.69 9.96 5.60
N GLN A 40 5.24 10.20 4.38
CA GLN A 40 4.18 9.45 3.72
C GLN A 40 4.75 8.76 2.49
N ALA A 41 4.18 7.60 2.16
CA ALA A 41 4.51 6.90 0.93
C ALA A 41 3.21 6.60 0.17
N GLY A 42 3.19 6.83 -1.13
CA GLY A 42 1.99 6.62 -1.94
C GLY A 42 2.30 6.00 -3.29
N VAL A 43 1.32 5.27 -3.82
CA VAL A 43 1.32 4.75 -5.19
C VAL A 43 0.01 5.11 -5.88
N VAL A 44 0.09 5.40 -7.18
CA VAL A 44 -1.04 5.82 -8.00
C VAL A 44 -1.44 4.67 -8.93
N ALA A 45 -2.73 4.36 -8.96
CA ALA A 45 -3.31 3.40 -9.90
C ALA A 45 -3.54 4.05 -11.28
N GLU A 46 -3.76 3.23 -12.31
CA GLU A 46 -3.99 3.71 -13.70
C GLU A 46 -5.21 4.64 -13.81
N ASN A 47 -6.24 4.43 -12.98
CA ASN A 47 -7.43 5.27 -12.93
C ASN A 47 -7.25 6.55 -12.09
N GLY A 48 -6.03 6.86 -11.64
CA GLY A 48 -5.71 8.05 -10.83
C GLY A 48 -6.01 7.92 -9.34
N ALA A 49 -6.63 6.81 -8.89
CA ALA A 49 -6.79 6.54 -7.47
C ALA A 49 -5.43 6.34 -6.78
N GLN A 50 -5.36 6.63 -5.48
CA GLN A 50 -4.10 6.60 -4.74
C GLN A 50 -4.21 5.68 -3.52
N LEU A 51 -3.18 4.88 -3.28
CA LEU A 51 -2.96 4.20 -2.01
C LEU A 51 -1.84 4.93 -1.27
N ILE A 52 -2.10 5.35 -0.05
CA ILE A 52 -1.17 6.13 0.79
C ILE A 52 -0.98 5.42 2.13
N LEU A 53 0.26 5.25 2.52
CA LEU A 53 0.66 4.91 3.88
C LEU A 53 1.20 6.18 4.54
N LYS A 54 0.60 6.58 5.66
CA LYS A 54 1.03 7.79 6.37
C LYS A 54 0.98 7.63 7.88
N CYS A 55 1.83 8.39 8.56
CA CYS A 55 1.80 8.57 10.00
C CYS A 55 0.93 9.79 10.32
N GLU A 56 0.00 9.70 11.28
CA GLU A 56 -0.76 10.89 11.72
C GLU A 56 -0.01 11.71 12.78
N GLU A 57 0.74 11.05 13.64
CA GLU A 57 1.60 11.66 14.64
C GLU A 57 2.67 10.65 15.08
N PRO A 58 3.86 11.07 15.57
CA PRO A 58 4.85 10.11 16.03
C PRO A 58 4.32 9.25 17.19
N GLY A 59 4.53 7.93 17.13
CA GLY A 59 4.23 6.99 18.20
C GLY A 59 3.61 5.67 17.73
N GLU A 60 3.24 4.83 18.69
CA GLU A 60 2.67 3.51 18.43
C GLU A 60 1.25 3.59 17.86
N THR A 61 0.96 2.72 16.89
CA THR A 61 -0.34 2.56 16.22
C THR A 61 -0.81 3.80 15.46
N LYS A 62 0.13 4.64 15.01
CA LYS A 62 -0.14 5.91 14.35
C LYS A 62 0.02 5.88 12.84
N VAL A 63 0.53 4.78 12.29
CA VAL A 63 0.48 4.54 10.86
C VAL A 63 -0.93 4.13 10.44
N ILE A 64 -1.44 4.78 9.40
CA ILE A 64 -2.73 4.51 8.78
C ILE A 64 -2.56 4.26 7.27
N GLY A 65 -3.54 3.57 6.69
CA GLY A 65 -3.64 3.33 5.26
C GLY A 65 -4.82 4.09 4.69
N VAL A 66 -4.64 4.76 3.57
CA VAL A 66 -5.68 5.57 2.92
C VAL A 66 -5.77 5.15 1.46
N VAL A 67 -6.99 4.89 0.98
CA VAL A 67 -7.26 4.80 -0.46
C VAL A 67 -8.10 6.01 -0.85
N VAL A 68 -7.60 6.81 -1.78
CA VAL A 68 -8.25 8.02 -2.30
C VAL A 68 -8.77 7.75 -3.71
N THR A 69 -9.99 8.21 -4.00
CA THR A 69 -10.66 8.05 -5.30
C THR A 69 -11.46 9.32 -5.64
N ASP A 70 -11.69 9.54 -6.92
CA ASP A 70 -12.59 10.56 -7.45
C ASP A 70 -14.08 10.22 -7.27
N VAL A 71 -14.40 8.96 -6.98
CA VAL A 71 -15.77 8.51 -6.76
C VAL A 71 -16.28 8.93 -5.38
N ASN A 72 -17.51 9.46 -5.35
CA ASN A 72 -18.20 9.75 -4.11
C ASN A 72 -18.70 8.46 -3.42
N LEU A 73 -17.99 8.01 -2.38
CA LEU A 73 -18.25 6.77 -1.65
C LEU A 73 -19.37 6.90 -0.61
N THR A 74 -19.54 8.08 -0.01
CA THR A 74 -20.54 8.35 1.05
C THR A 74 -20.85 9.84 1.12
N GLY A 75 -22.03 10.20 1.62
CA GLY A 75 -22.31 11.60 1.98
C GLY A 75 -21.38 12.11 3.09
N ALA A 76 -21.19 13.44 3.14
CA ALA A 76 -20.50 14.10 4.25
C ALA A 76 -21.27 13.86 5.56
N ARG A 77 -20.59 13.35 6.60
CA ARG A 77 -21.18 13.02 7.89
C ARG A 77 -20.24 13.39 9.04
N PRO A 78 -20.76 13.76 10.23
CA PRO A 78 -19.93 14.06 11.38
C PRO A 78 -19.06 12.88 11.86
N ARG A 79 -19.55 11.64 11.67
CA ARG A 79 -18.82 10.42 11.99
C ARG A 79 -18.77 9.52 10.74
N PRO A 80 -17.58 9.13 10.27
CA PRO A 80 -17.45 8.25 9.12
C PRO A 80 -17.98 6.85 9.47
N PRO A 81 -18.82 6.22 8.63
CA PRO A 81 -19.26 4.86 8.85
C PRO A 81 -18.13 3.86 8.55
N GLU A 82 -18.06 2.78 9.34
CA GLU A 82 -17.23 1.61 8.99
C GLU A 82 -18.00 0.71 8.03
N ARG A 83 -17.43 0.43 6.86
CA ARG A 83 -18.07 -0.41 5.84
C ARG A 83 -17.08 -1.44 5.27
N PRO A 84 -17.58 -2.53 4.67
CA PRO A 84 -16.75 -3.52 4.01
C PRO A 84 -15.90 -2.91 2.89
N VAL A 85 -14.61 -3.26 2.88
CA VAL A 85 -13.67 -3.08 1.79
C VAL A 85 -13.18 -4.47 1.42
N PHE A 86 -13.19 -4.80 0.13
CA PHE A 86 -12.69 -6.09 -0.35
C PHE A 86 -11.30 -5.90 -0.92
N LEU A 87 -10.34 -6.62 -0.35
CA LEU A 87 -8.93 -6.58 -0.72
C LEU A 87 -8.53 -7.90 -1.37
N ARG A 88 -7.80 -7.84 -2.48
CA ARG A 88 -7.23 -9.01 -3.12
C ARG A 88 -5.77 -8.73 -3.46
N PHE A 89 -4.87 -9.46 -2.82
CA PHE A 89 -3.43 -9.35 -3.03
C PHE A 89 -3.00 -10.39 -4.06
N ASP A 90 -2.29 -9.96 -5.10
CA ASP A 90 -1.87 -10.78 -6.22
C ASP A 90 -3.03 -11.64 -6.77
N ASN A 91 -2.82 -12.95 -6.91
CA ASN A 91 -3.81 -13.93 -7.35
C ASN A 91 -4.53 -14.61 -6.16
N GLY A 92 -4.45 -14.03 -4.96
CA GLY A 92 -5.11 -14.54 -3.77
C GLY A 92 -6.64 -14.43 -3.83
N GLY A 93 -7.31 -15.03 -2.86
CA GLY A 93 -8.75 -14.85 -2.67
C GLY A 93 -9.10 -13.46 -2.12
N PRO A 94 -10.30 -12.93 -2.41
CA PRO A 94 -10.75 -11.67 -1.83
C PRO A 94 -10.92 -11.80 -0.31
N LYS A 95 -10.50 -10.77 0.41
CA LYS A 95 -10.64 -10.65 1.87
C LYS A 95 -11.48 -9.44 2.20
N GLU A 96 -12.49 -9.63 3.02
CA GLU A 96 -13.28 -8.54 3.56
C GLU A 96 -12.59 -7.95 4.79
N VAL A 97 -12.43 -6.62 4.81
CA VAL A 97 -12.00 -5.83 5.97
C VAL A 97 -12.99 -4.69 6.18
N ARG A 98 -13.00 -4.06 7.36
CA ARG A 98 -13.90 -2.93 7.64
C ARG A 98 -13.10 -1.65 7.87
N TRP A 99 -13.24 -0.67 6.98
CA TRP A 99 -12.53 0.60 7.03
C TRP A 99 -13.52 1.78 7.12
N PHE A 100 -13.03 2.93 7.54
CA PHE A 100 -13.84 4.15 7.63
C PHE A 100 -14.04 4.77 6.26
N TYR A 101 -15.28 5.03 5.88
CA TYR A 101 -15.64 5.66 4.61
C TYR A 101 -15.80 7.17 4.79
N TYR A 102 -15.10 7.92 3.93
CA TYR A 102 -15.22 9.35 3.72
C TYR A 102 -15.70 9.59 2.28
N PRO A 103 -16.15 10.81 1.93
CA PRO A 103 -16.70 11.07 0.61
C PRO A 103 -15.82 10.59 -0.54
N ASN A 104 -14.51 10.75 -0.44
CA ASN A 104 -13.56 10.42 -1.53
C ASN A 104 -12.42 9.52 -1.08
N SER A 105 -12.55 8.88 0.08
CA SER A 105 -11.50 8.00 0.59
C SER A 105 -12.02 6.94 1.55
N VAL A 106 -11.25 5.87 1.70
CA VAL A 106 -11.39 4.93 2.80
C VAL A 106 -10.11 4.92 3.63
N ILE A 107 -10.26 4.83 4.95
CA ILE A 107 -9.15 4.87 5.88
C ILE A 107 -9.14 3.62 6.75
N ALA A 108 -8.04 2.90 6.68
CA ALA A 108 -7.66 1.86 7.62
C ALA A 108 -6.93 2.51 8.79
N THR A 109 -7.41 2.31 10.02
CA THR A 109 -6.71 2.77 11.22
C THR A 109 -6.62 1.64 12.23
N ASN A 110 -5.60 1.69 13.09
CA ASN A 110 -5.59 0.86 14.27
C ASN A 110 -6.50 1.48 15.31
N THR A 111 -7.48 0.72 15.78
CA THR A 111 -8.21 1.05 17.00
C THR A 111 -7.83 0.06 18.09
N LYS A 112 -7.99 0.43 19.36
CA LYS A 112 -7.75 -0.49 20.50
C LYS A 112 -8.51 -1.82 20.37
N ARG A 113 -9.64 -1.82 19.65
CA ARG A 113 -10.50 -3.00 19.47
C ARG A 113 -10.25 -3.73 18.15
N ASN A 114 -9.55 -3.12 17.21
CA ASN A 114 -9.37 -3.66 15.87
C ASN A 114 -8.05 -3.17 15.25
N PRO A 115 -6.95 -3.95 15.36
CA PRO A 115 -5.67 -3.62 14.75
C PRO A 115 -5.69 -3.98 13.26
N LEU A 116 -6.38 -3.16 12.46
CA LEU A 116 -6.61 -3.41 11.03
C LEU A 116 -5.35 -3.25 10.17
N ILE A 117 -4.41 -2.40 10.60
CA ILE A 117 -3.24 -2.05 9.80
C ILE A 117 -2.22 -3.19 9.78
N GLY A 118 -1.98 -3.88 10.90
CA GLY A 118 -0.99 -4.95 10.96
C GLY A 118 -1.19 -6.02 9.88
N PRO A 119 -2.34 -6.71 9.84
CA PRO A 119 -2.62 -7.74 8.84
C PRO A 119 -2.64 -7.23 7.40
N PHE A 120 -3.04 -5.97 7.18
CA PHE A 120 -3.00 -5.34 5.86
C PHE A 120 -1.55 -5.12 5.41
N ILE A 121 -0.72 -4.54 6.27
CA ILE A 121 0.69 -4.22 6.01
C ILE A 121 1.52 -5.48 5.78
N THR A 122 1.32 -6.52 6.59
CA THR A 122 2.03 -7.80 6.42
C THR A 122 1.80 -8.41 5.04
N GLN A 123 0.56 -8.35 4.53
CA GLN A 123 0.24 -8.88 3.20
C GLN A 123 0.71 -7.95 2.09
N LEU A 124 0.56 -6.63 2.28
CA LEU A 124 0.98 -5.62 1.32
C LEU A 124 2.48 -5.69 1.06
N ALA A 125 3.30 -5.97 2.09
CA ALA A 125 4.75 -5.95 2.01
C ALA A 125 5.32 -6.86 0.90
N ASP A 126 4.71 -8.02 0.67
CA ASP A 126 5.21 -9.02 -0.28
C ASP A 126 4.39 -9.09 -1.57
N ALA A 127 3.32 -8.30 -1.66
CA ALA A 127 2.46 -8.27 -2.84
C ALA A 127 3.12 -7.50 -3.99
N LYS A 128 2.82 -7.92 -5.22
CA LYS A 128 3.11 -7.14 -6.44
C LYS A 128 1.89 -6.32 -6.84
N THR A 129 0.71 -6.87 -6.66
CA THR A 129 -0.55 -6.18 -6.99
C THR A 129 -1.52 -6.19 -5.82
N LEU A 130 -2.29 -5.12 -5.70
CA LEU A 130 -3.40 -5.01 -4.77
C LEU A 130 -4.63 -4.54 -5.55
N GLU A 131 -5.67 -5.35 -5.53
CA GLU A 131 -7.00 -4.94 -5.93
C GLU A 131 -7.81 -4.52 -4.70
N VAL A 132 -8.44 -3.36 -4.80
CA VAL A 132 -9.35 -2.83 -3.79
C VAL A 132 -10.71 -2.64 -4.44
N ARG A 133 -11.73 -3.31 -3.92
CA ARG A 133 -13.12 -3.05 -4.29
C ARG A 133 -13.84 -2.31 -3.16
N LEU A 134 -14.39 -1.15 -3.53
CA LEU A 134 -15.12 -0.25 -2.66
C LEU A 134 -16.59 -0.24 -3.07
N GLU A 135 -17.48 -0.16 -2.08
CA GLU A 135 -18.92 -0.08 -2.33
C GLU A 135 -19.46 1.31 -1.93
N PRO A 136 -19.69 2.22 -2.89
CA PRO A 136 -20.35 3.49 -2.62
C PRO A 136 -21.73 3.31 -1.96
N GLU A 137 -22.23 4.33 -1.25
CA GLU A 137 -23.61 4.32 -0.75
C GLU A 137 -24.63 4.39 -1.90
N LYS A 138 -24.24 5.01 -3.01
CA LYS A 138 -25.04 5.14 -4.23
C LYS A 138 -24.13 4.89 -5.44
N GLY A 139 -24.63 4.12 -6.39
CA GLY A 139 -23.92 3.79 -7.62
C GLY A 139 -23.31 2.40 -7.62
N SER A 140 -22.47 2.14 -8.61
CA SER A 140 -21.84 0.83 -8.81
C SER A 140 -20.59 0.67 -7.94
N PRO A 141 -20.23 -0.56 -7.54
CA PRO A 141 -18.94 -0.84 -6.91
C PRO A 141 -17.78 -0.33 -7.77
N VAL A 142 -16.75 0.17 -7.09
CA VAL A 142 -15.52 0.67 -7.72
C VAL A 142 -14.42 -0.34 -7.46
N GLN A 143 -13.75 -0.78 -8.51
CA GLN A 143 -12.61 -1.68 -8.43
C GLN A 143 -11.35 -0.94 -8.87
N ILE A 144 -10.32 -0.98 -8.03
CA ILE A 144 -9.08 -0.23 -8.20
C ILE A 144 -7.92 -1.23 -8.15
N GLN A 145 -7.05 -1.19 -9.16
CA GLN A 145 -5.87 -2.06 -9.22
C GLN A 145 -4.61 -1.22 -9.02
N PHE A 146 -3.84 -1.54 -7.99
CA PHE A 146 -2.54 -0.95 -7.69
C PHE A 146 -1.41 -1.92 -8.04
N ASN A 147 -0.31 -1.38 -8.57
CA ASN A 147 0.98 -2.07 -8.61
C ASN A 147 1.80 -1.66 -7.38
N VAL A 148 1.81 -2.51 -6.37
CA VAL A 148 2.38 -2.24 -5.04
C VAL A 148 3.80 -2.80 -4.87
N THR A 149 4.41 -3.27 -5.96
CA THR A 149 5.83 -3.64 -6.06
C THR A 149 6.72 -2.62 -5.31
N GLY A 150 7.51 -3.12 -4.34
CA GLY A 150 8.36 -2.27 -3.48
C GLY A 150 7.72 -1.85 -2.15
N ALA A 151 6.50 -2.31 -1.83
CA ALA A 151 5.78 -1.92 -0.62
C ALA A 151 6.55 -2.15 0.67
N ARG A 152 7.28 -3.27 0.81
CA ARG A 152 8.07 -3.58 2.01
C ARG A 152 9.02 -2.45 2.40
N GLU A 153 9.69 -1.83 1.43
CA GLU A 153 10.59 -0.71 1.68
C GLU A 153 9.82 0.55 2.08
N ALA A 154 8.74 0.87 1.36
CA ALA A 154 7.88 2.01 1.67
C ALA A 154 7.29 1.93 3.09
N ILE A 155 6.76 0.76 3.45
CA ILE A 155 6.27 0.44 4.80
C ILE A 155 7.40 0.66 5.81
N GLY A 156 8.59 0.09 5.58
CA GLY A 156 9.73 0.22 6.47
C GLY A 156 10.05 1.67 6.79
N ARG A 157 10.18 2.51 5.76
CA ARG A 157 10.51 3.94 5.90
C ARG A 157 9.42 4.72 6.64
N VAL A 158 8.15 4.50 6.34
CA VAL A 158 7.02 5.19 7.02
C VAL A 158 6.97 4.82 8.50
N PHE A 159 7.04 3.52 8.83
CA PHE A 159 7.00 3.08 10.24
C PHE A 159 8.21 3.57 11.04
N GLU A 160 9.41 3.55 10.44
CA GLU A 160 10.62 4.04 11.07
C GLU A 160 10.56 5.54 11.37
N ASN A 161 10.15 6.35 10.39
CA ASN A 161 9.95 7.79 10.58
C ASN A 161 8.85 8.08 11.63
N CYS A 162 7.79 7.27 11.65
CA CYS A 162 6.68 7.41 12.59
C CYS A 162 7.06 7.00 14.03
N LYS A 163 8.20 6.34 14.24
CA LYS A 163 8.57 5.70 15.53
C LYS A 163 7.51 4.70 16.00
N ASP A 164 6.85 4.04 15.05
CA ASP A 164 5.84 3.02 15.30
C ASP A 164 6.47 1.63 15.25
N LYS A 165 5.86 0.65 15.93
CA LYS A 165 6.30 -0.74 15.88
C LYS A 165 5.98 -1.31 14.51
N ASN A 166 7.01 -1.49 13.70
CA ASN A 166 6.89 -2.08 12.37
C ASN A 166 6.44 -3.56 12.47
N PRO A 167 5.26 -3.94 11.93
CA PRO A 167 4.76 -5.32 11.99
C PRO A 167 5.56 -6.32 11.13
N LEU A 168 6.53 -5.84 10.35
CA LEU A 168 7.43 -6.65 9.53
C LEU A 168 8.73 -7.04 10.26
N ARG A 169 8.94 -6.59 11.50
CA ARG A 169 10.15 -6.84 12.31
C ARG A 169 9.83 -7.49 13.65
#